data_AF-A0A380FF85-F1
#
_entry.id   AF-A0A380FF85-F1
#
_cell.length_a   1.000
_cell.length_b   1.000
_cell.length_c   1.000
_cell.angle_alpha   90.00
_cell.angle_beta   90.00
_cell.angle_gamma   90.00
#
_symmetry.space_group_name_H-M   'P 1'
#
loop_
_entity.id
_entity.type
_entity.pdbx_description
1 polymer ?
#
loop_
_entity_poly.entity_id
_entity_poly.type
_entity_poly.pdbx_seq_one_letter_code
_entity_poly.pdbx_strand_id
1 'polypeptide(L)' 'MKHSIALREYDEKLIVPGFFGISRQGYVVTFPRGGSDITGAIVARGVRADLYENFTDVSGIFRANPTIVKIQK' A
#
# COMPACT_ATOMS: atom_id res chain seq x y z
N MET A 1 -13.88 -4.94 -9.97
CA MET A 1 -13.93 -5.41 -8.57
C MET A 1 -14.40 -6.86 -8.40
N LYS A 2 -14.49 -7.71 -9.45
CA LYS A 2 -14.83 -9.14 -9.27
C LYS A 2 -13.65 -10.02 -8.80
N HIS A 3 -12.42 -9.65 -9.16
CA HIS A 3 -11.21 -10.43 -8.84
C HIS A 3 -10.75 -10.33 -7.37
N SER A 4 -11.23 -9.36 -6.60
CA SER A 4 -10.68 -9.09 -5.27
C SER A 4 -11.26 -9.97 -4.17
N ILE A 5 -12.33 -10.73 -4.47
CA ILE A 5 -12.88 -11.75 -3.58
C ILE A 5 -12.00 -13.01 -3.60
N ALA A 6 -11.39 -13.35 -4.74
CA ALA A 6 -10.56 -14.54 -4.90
C ALA A 6 -9.28 -14.50 -4.05
N LEU A 7 -8.71 -13.31 -3.78
CA LEU A 7 -7.53 -13.20 -2.92
C LEU A 7 -7.80 -13.62 -1.46
N ARG A 8 -9.06 -13.61 -1.02
CA ARG A 8 -9.46 -14.07 0.33
C ARG A 8 -9.60 -15.59 0.44
N GLU A 9 -9.58 -16.31 -0.68
CA GLU A 9 -9.81 -17.76 -0.72
C GLU A 9 -8.52 -18.58 -0.58
N TYR A 10 -7.35 -17.92 -0.59
CA TYR A 10 -6.07 -18.56 -0.34
C TYR A 10 -5.84 -18.75 1.15
N ASP A 11 -5.44 -19.96 1.56
CA ASP A 11 -5.07 -20.28 2.94
C ASP A 11 -3.63 -19.85 3.29
N GLU A 12 -2.80 -19.50 2.29
CA GLU A 12 -1.42 -19.07 2.51
C GLU A 12 -1.25 -17.55 2.66
N LYS A 13 -0.05 -17.15 3.11
CA LYS A 13 0.36 -15.75 3.13
C LYS A 13 0.72 -15.29 1.71
N LEU A 14 -0.05 -14.35 1.17
CA LEU A 14 0.20 -13.77 -0.13
C LEU A 14 1.17 -12.58 -0.05
N ILE A 15 2.21 -12.60 -0.89
CA ILE A 15 3.14 -11.47 -1.05
C ILE A 15 2.85 -10.78 -2.38
N VAL A 16 2.48 -9.52 -2.32
CA VAL A 16 2.17 -8.70 -3.50
C VAL A 16 3.24 -7.64 -3.69
N PRO A 17 3.93 -7.60 -4.85
CA PRO A 17 4.90 -6.56 -5.12
C PRO A 17 4.22 -5.20 -5.28
N GLY A 18 4.85 -4.15 -4.74
CA GLY A 18 4.37 -2.78 -4.82
C GLY A 18 4.75 -2.05 -6.11
N PHE A 19 4.26 -0.82 -6.27
CA PHE A 19 4.70 0.19 -7.23
C PHE A 19 4.37 -0.03 -8.73
N PHE A 20 3.96 -1.22 -9.15
CA PHE A 20 3.57 -1.47 -10.54
C PHE A 20 2.23 -2.19 -10.69
N GLY A 21 1.74 -2.24 -11.92
CA GLY A 21 0.55 -2.94 -12.32
C GLY A 21 0.52 -3.20 -13.82
N ILE A 22 -0.64 -3.60 -14.33
CA ILE A 22 -0.87 -3.90 -15.74
C ILE A 22 -1.82 -2.86 -16.33
N SER A 23 -1.42 -2.24 -17.44
CA SER A 23 -2.24 -1.29 -18.18
C SER A 23 -3.41 -2.01 -18.87
N ARG A 24 -4.39 -1.24 -19.38
CA ARG A 24 -5.50 -1.82 -20.15
C ARG A 24 -5.05 -2.54 -21.42
N GLN A 25 -3.87 -2.18 -21.93
CA GLN A 25 -3.24 -2.78 -23.11
C GLN A 25 -2.33 -3.98 -22.75
N GLY A 26 -2.24 -4.35 -21.47
CA GLY A 26 -1.45 -5.51 -21.03
C GLY A 26 0.02 -5.20 -20.72
N TYR A 27 0.43 -3.93 -20.72
CA TYR A 27 1.81 -3.55 -20.42
C TYR A 27 2.05 -3.43 -18.92
N VAL A 28 3.22 -3.86 -18.46
CA VAL A 28 3.70 -3.53 -17.11
C VAL A 28 3.95 -2.03 -17.04
N VAL A 29 3.34 -1.38 -16.06
CA VAL A 29 3.45 0.07 -15.83
C VAL A 29 3.69 0.35 -14.36
N THR A 30 4.43 1.41 -14.07
CA THR A 30 4.61 1.91 -12.70
C THR A 30 3.58 2.98 -12.35
N PHE A 31 3.31 3.17 -11.07
CA PHE A 31 2.55 4.32 -10.63
C PHE A 31 3.39 5.60 -10.74
N PRO A 32 2.82 6.71 -11.25
CA PRO A 32 3.58 7.95 -11.41
C PRO A 32 3.99 8.57 -10.06
N ARG A 33 3.25 8.30 -8.98
CA ARG A 33 3.54 8.68 -7.58
C ARG A 33 2.89 7.69 -6.60
N GLY A 34 3.26 7.78 -5.33
CA GLY A 34 2.62 7.03 -4.25
C GLY A 34 3.07 5.57 -4.12
N GLY A 35 3.98 5.11 -4.98
CA GLY A 35 4.81 3.93 -4.69
C GLY A 35 4.01 2.66 -4.34
N SER A 36 4.59 1.91 -3.41
CA SER A 36 3.98 0.73 -2.79
C SER A 36 2.82 1.08 -1.86
N ASP A 37 2.73 2.32 -1.35
CA ASP A 37 1.65 2.75 -0.46
C ASP A 37 0.29 2.66 -1.15
N ILE A 38 0.24 3.08 -2.41
CA ILE A 38 -0.96 2.99 -3.26
C ILE A 38 -1.30 1.53 -3.56
N THR A 39 -0.30 0.68 -3.83
CA THR A 39 -0.54 -0.76 -3.99
C THR A 39 -1.21 -1.34 -2.74
N GLY A 40 -0.66 -1.09 -1.56
CA GLY A 40 -1.20 -1.56 -0.29
C GLY A 40 -2.64 -1.09 -0.07
N ALA A 41 -2.93 0.18 -0.31
CA ALA A 41 -4.29 0.73 -0.20
C ALA A 41 -5.29 0.10 -1.18
N ILE A 42 -4.88 -0.14 -2.44
CA ILE A 42 -5.72 -0.80 -3.45
C ILE A 42 -6.01 -2.25 -3.04
N VAL A 43 -4.99 -2.99 -2.60
CA VAL A 43 -5.13 -4.38 -2.15
C VAL A 43 -6.03 -4.46 -0.93
N ALA A 44 -5.79 -3.64 0.10
CA ALA A 44 -6.61 -3.57 1.31
C ALA A 44 -8.08 -3.28 0.98
N ARG A 45 -8.34 -2.32 0.07
CA ARG A 45 -9.71 -2.05 -0.41
C ARG A 45 -10.30 -3.25 -1.16
N GLY A 46 -9.52 -3.89 -2.02
CA GLY A 46 -9.96 -5.04 -2.81
C GLY A 46 -10.37 -6.22 -1.94
N VAL A 47 -9.53 -6.56 -0.96
CA VAL A 47 -9.77 -7.66 -0.02
C VAL A 47 -10.64 -7.24 1.16
N ARG A 48 -11.20 -6.03 1.17
CA ARG A 48 -12.03 -5.50 2.26
C ARG A 48 -11.37 -5.69 3.64
N ALA A 49 -10.08 -5.40 3.74
CA ALA A 49 -9.35 -5.49 4.99
C ALA A 49 -9.95 -4.52 6.03
N ASP A 50 -9.99 -4.95 7.29
CA ASP A 50 -10.45 -4.10 8.40
C ASP A 50 -9.40 -3.04 8.76
N LEU A 51 -8.12 -3.35 8.54
CA LEU A 51 -6.98 -2.47 8.80
C LEU A 51 -5.94 -2.56 7.68
N TYR A 52 -5.35 -1.43 7.34
CA TYR A 52 -4.15 -1.34 6.51
C TYR A 52 -3.04 -0.66 7.32
N GLU A 53 -1.96 -1.38 7.57
CA GLU A 53 -0.77 -0.88 8.24
C GLU A 53 0.30 -0.56 7.21
N ASN A 54 0.75 0.70 7.20
CA ASN A 54 1.90 1.11 6.41
C ASN A 54 3.13 1.22 7.33
N PHE A 55 4.11 0.35 7.12
CA PHE A 55 5.34 0.30 7.90
C PHE A 55 6.38 1.26 7.33
N THR A 56 6.81 2.19 8.16
CA THR A 56 7.80 3.23 7.84
C THR A 56 8.86 3.29 8.95
N ASP A 57 9.92 4.05 8.72
CA ASP A 57 11.06 4.24 9.62
C ASP A 57 10.79 5.24 10.76
N VAL A 58 9.61 5.87 10.76
CA VAL A 58 9.17 6.82 11.78
C VAL A 58 7.88 6.38 12.46
N SER A 59 7.68 6.75 13.73
CA SER A 59 6.49 6.38 14.50
C SER A 59 5.26 7.23 14.14
N GLY A 60 4.82 7.17 12.89
CA GLY A 60 3.63 7.84 12.38
C GLY A 60 3.86 9.27 11.92
N ILE A 61 2.78 10.06 11.93
CA ILE A 61 2.77 11.42 11.40
C ILE A 61 3.06 12.42 12.51
N PHE A 62 4.04 13.28 12.29
CA PHE A 62 4.43 14.34 13.21
C PHE A 62 3.83 15.69 12.81
N ARG A 63 3.72 16.60 13.79
CA ARG A 63 3.17 17.95 13.58
C ARG A 63 4.03 18.82 12.65
N ALA A 64 5.33 18.51 12.57
CA ALA A 64 6.31 19.09 11.65
C ALA A 64 7.38 18.03 11.33
N ASN A 65 8.29 18.29 10.39
CA ASN A 65 9.40 17.39 10.12
C ASN A 65 10.34 17.33 11.35
N PRO A 66 10.46 16.17 12.03
CA PRO A 66 11.25 16.05 13.26
C PRO A 66 12.77 16.19 13.03
N THR A 67 13.26 16.09 11.79
CA THR A 67 14.69 16.32 11.48
C THR A 67 15.04 17.79 11.40
N ILE A 68 14.03 18.67 11.22
CA ILE A 68 14.19 20.13 11.09
C ILE A 68 13.75 20.82 12.37
N VAL A 69 12.61 20.42 12.92
CA VAL A 69 12.02 21.01 14.13
C VAL A 69 12.20 20.03 15.27
N LYS A 70 12.83 20.48 16.37
CA LYS A 70 12.99 19.65 17.56
C LYS A 70 11.63 19.50 18.27
N ILE A 71 10.96 18.40 18.00
CA ILE A 71 9.69 18.06 18.62
C ILE A 71 9.99 17.50 20.02
N GLN A 72 9.68 18.26 21.06
CA GLN A 72 9.71 17.72 22.42
C GLN A 72 8.63 16.65 22.54
N LYS A 73 9.01 15.47 23.05
CA LYS A 73 8.09 14.38 23.36
C LYS A 73 7.07 14.80 24.41
#